data_AF-A0A923IHP1-F1
#
_entry.id   AF-A0A923IHP1-F1
#
_cell.length_a   1.000
_cell.length_b   1.000
_cell.length_c   1.000
_cell.angle_alpha   90.00
_cell.angle_beta   90.00
_cell.angle_gamma   90.00
#
_symmetry.space_group_name_H-M   'P 1'
#
loop_
_entity.id
_entity.type
_entity.pdbx_description
1 polymer ?
#
loop_
_entity_poly.entity_id
_entity_poly.type
_entity_poly.pdbx_seq_one_letter_code
_entity_poly.pdbx_strand_id
1 'polypeptide(L)' 'MSETKQSILVEVTAPVYGGECIGRLPDGRAVFVPYTLPGEQARVELEWGVA' A
#
# COMPACT_ATOMS: atom_id res chain seq x y z
N MET A 1 4.21 21.63 -11.66
CA MET A 1 3.55 20.33 -11.50
C MET A 1 3.84 19.91 -10.06
N SER A 2 2.90 20.05 -9.14
CA SER A 2 3.12 19.75 -7.72
C SER A 2 2.74 18.30 -7.47
N GLU A 3 3.73 17.46 -7.20
CA GLU A 3 3.53 16.06 -6.83
C GLU A 3 2.87 16.01 -5.45
N THR A 4 1.66 15.46 -5.38
CA THR A 4 0.99 15.25 -4.09
C THR A 4 1.40 13.89 -3.58
N LYS A 5 2.28 13.87 -2.58
CA LYS A 5 2.67 12.64 -1.87
C LYS A 5 1.80 12.44 -0.65
N GLN A 6 1.25 11.25 -0.48
CA GLN A 6 0.45 10.89 0.70
C GLN A 6 1.07 9.69 1.41
N SER A 7 1.45 9.86 2.67
CA SER A 7 1.96 8.78 3.53
C SER A 7 0.83 8.18 4.38
N ILE A 8 0.63 6.87 4.28
CA ILE A 8 -0.47 6.15 4.96
C ILE A 8 0.09 4.90 5.63
N LEU A 9 -0.40 4.59 6.83
CA LEU A 9 -0.13 3.31 7.49
C LEU A 9 -1.18 2.29 7.07
N VAL A 10 -0.76 1.09 6.67
CA VAL A 10 -1.63 0.04 6.17
C VAL A 10 -1.27 -1.28 6.84
N GLU A 11 -2.28 -2.00 7.32
CA GLU A 11 -2.14 -3.40 7.71
C GLU A 11 -2.14 -4.28 6.46
N VAL A 12 -1.10 -5.11 6.33
CA VAL A 12 -1.05 -6.15 5.30
C VAL A 12 -1.61 -7.45 5.86
N THR A 13 -2.43 -8.15 5.09
CA THR A 13 -3.32 -9.22 5.62
C THR A 13 -3.07 -10.60 5.04
N ALA A 14 -2.64 -10.69 3.77
CA ALA A 14 -2.43 -11.97 3.11
C ALA A 14 -1.31 -11.87 2.07
N PRO A 15 -0.51 -12.93 1.88
CA PRO A 15 0.43 -12.99 0.77
C PRO A 15 -0.35 -13.14 -0.55
N VAL A 16 0.18 -12.55 -1.62
CA VAL A 16 -0.37 -12.68 -2.98
C VAL A 16 0.66 -13.29 -3.93
N TYR A 17 0.19 -13.73 -5.10
CA TYR A 17 1.07 -14.16 -6.18
C TYR A 17 1.95 -12.98 -6.62
N GLY A 18 3.28 -13.14 -6.55
CA GLY A 18 4.26 -12.06 -6.75
C GLY A 18 5.23 -11.88 -5.58
N GLY A 19 4.90 -12.44 -4.41
CA GLY A 19 5.76 -12.37 -3.22
C GLY A 19 5.53 -11.13 -2.35
N GLU A 20 4.48 -10.35 -2.63
CA GLU A 20 4.02 -9.25 -1.78
C GLU A 20 2.89 -9.69 -0.84
N CYS A 21 2.54 -8.82 0.11
CA CYS A 21 1.27 -8.91 0.82
C CYS A 21 0.29 -7.81 0.37
N ILE A 22 -1.00 -8.08 0.51
CA ILE A 22 -2.07 -7.12 0.20
C ILE A 22 -2.62 -6.45 1.47
N GLY A 23 -2.87 -5.16 1.39
CA GLY A 23 -3.57 -4.35 2.38
C GLY A 23 -4.68 -3.50 1.75
N ARG A 24 -5.37 -2.73 2.59
CA ARG A 24 -6.44 -1.81 2.16
C ARG A 24 -6.13 -0.40 2.63
N LEU A 25 -6.23 0.56 1.72
CA LEU A 25 -6.25 1.98 2.07
C LEU A 25 -7.55 2.33 2.83
N PRO A 26 -7.61 3.47 3.55
CA PRO A 26 -8.82 3.90 4.25
C PRO A 26 -10.05 4.06 3.35
N ASP A 27 -9.86 4.27 2.04
CA ASP A 27 -10.92 4.37 1.03
C ASP A 27 -11.31 3.01 0.41
N GLY A 28 -10.73 1.90 0.88
CA GLY A 28 -11.01 0.54 0.43
C GLY A 28 -10.22 0.08 -0.79
N ARG A 29 -9.42 0.94 -1.43
CA ARG A 29 -8.53 0.52 -2.52
C ARG A 29 -7.51 -0.49 -2.02
N ALA A 30 -7.19 -1.47 -2.85
CA ALA A 30 -6.13 -2.43 -2.57
C ALA A 30 -4.76 -1.78 -2.76
N VAL A 31 -3.81 -2.12 -1.89
CA VAL A 31 -2.39 -1.80 -2.05
C VAL A 31 -1.58 -3.08 -1.88
N PHE A 32 -0.60 -3.27 -2.76
CA PHE A 32 0.31 -4.41 -2.74
C PHE A 32 1.66 -3.93 -2.22
N VAL A 33 2.16 -4.56 -1.16
CA VAL A 33 3.32 -4.09 -0.41
C VAL A 33 4.40 -5.17 -0.43
N PRO A 34 5.52 -4.95 -1.13
CA PRO A 34 6.63 -5.91 -1.16
C PRO A 34 7.34 -5.93 0.21
N TYR A 35 8.08 -7.01 0.47
CA TYR A 35 8.90 -7.17 1.69
C TYR A 35 8.11 -7.09 3.00
N THR A 36 6.88 -7.58 3.01
CA THR A 36 6.04 -7.62 4.19
C THR A 36 5.45 -9.01 4.42
N LEU A 37 5.06 -9.28 5.65
CA LEU A 37 4.36 -10.49 6.09
C LEU A 37 2.94 -10.15 6.61
N PRO A 38 1.99 -11.09 6.55
CA PRO A 38 0.65 -10.88 7.11
C PRO A 38 0.68 -10.46 8.59
N GLY A 39 -0.12 -9.43 8.92
CA GLY A 39 -0.24 -8.85 10.27
C GLY A 39 0.71 -7.67 10.53
N GLU A 40 1.65 -7.38 9.62
CA GLU A 40 2.54 -6.23 9.76
C GLU A 40 1.86 -4.90 9.39
N GLN A 41 2.40 -3.81 9.93
CA GLN A 41 2.03 -2.45 9.57
C GLN A 41 3.10 -1.86 8.65
N ALA A 42 2.70 -1.49 7.44
CA ALA A 42 3.58 -0.86 6.46
C ALA A 42 3.21 0.60 6.27
N ARG A 43 4.22 1.48 6.21
CA ARG A 43 4.04 2.87 5.80
C ARG A 43 4.24 2.96 4.29
N VAL A 44 3.18 3.25 3.55
CA VAL A 44 3.21 3.44 2.10
C VAL A 44 3.21 4.92 1.74
N GLU A 45 3.93 5.28 0.70
CA GLU A 45 3.87 6.61 0.08
C GLU A 45 3.19 6.48 -1.28
N LEU A 46 2.10 7.22 -1.46
CA LEU A 46 1.32 7.22 -2.69
C LEU A 46 1.58 8.51 -3.44
N GLU A 47 1.93 8.38 -4.71
CA GLU A 47 2.04 9.47 -5.67
C GLU A 47 0.96 9.23 -6.73
N TRP A 48 0.03 10.15 -6.88
CA TRP A 48 -0.97 10.06 -7.95
C TRP A 48 -0.65 11.07 -9.05
N GLY A 49 -0.37 10.57 -10.25
CA GLY A 49 -0.41 11.38 -11.47
C GLY A 49 -1.84 11.39 -12.01
N VAL A 50 -2.45 12.57 -12.15
CA VAL A 50 -3.57 12.71 -13.08
C VAL A 50 -2.97 12.59 -14.49
N ALA A 51 -3.34 11.52 -15.19
CA ALA A 51 -3.06 11.38 -16.62
C ALA A 51 -3.86 12.40 -17.43
#